data_AF-A0A0F3IFR6-F1
#
_entry.id   AF-A0A0F3IFR6-F1
#
_cell.length_a   1.000
_cell.length_b   1.000
_cell.length_c   1.000
_cell.angle_alpha   90.00
_cell.angle_beta   90.00
_cell.angle_gamma   90.00
#
_symmetry.space_group_name_H-M   'P 1'
#
loop_
_entity.id
_entity.type
_entity.pdbx_description
1 polymer ?
#
loop_
_entity_poly.entity_id
_entity_poly.type
_entity_poly.pdbx_seq_one_letter_code
_entity_poly.pdbx_strand_id
1 'polypeptide(L)' 'MSKKKNKRGRKALPPDKKKPPQPTIKINEALLPFVKLLKAEFKAKRVSDDTLNRLTECLLEPGSEHLIKEHSGDH' A
#
# COMPACT_ATOMS: atom_id res chain seq x y z
N MET A 1 -45.68 -0.51 17.16
CA MET A 1 -44.68 -1.42 17.77
C MET A 1 -43.61 -1.78 16.73
N SER A 2 -42.50 -1.02 16.66
CA SER A 2 -41.49 -1.17 15.59
C SER A 2 -40.39 -2.16 15.99
N LYS A 3 -40.22 -3.24 15.20
CA LYS A 3 -39.18 -4.27 15.37
C LYS A 3 -37.83 -3.74 14.89
N LYS A 4 -36.94 -3.32 15.81
CA LYS A 4 -35.55 -2.96 15.48
C LYS A 4 -34.74 -4.23 15.15
N LYS A 5 -34.39 -4.41 13.87
CA LYS A 5 -33.40 -5.38 13.38
C LYS A 5 -32.01 -4.96 13.88
N ASN A 6 -31.51 -5.62 14.93
CA ASN A 6 -30.16 -5.43 15.44
C ASN A 6 -29.15 -6.11 14.50
N LYS A 7 -28.52 -5.35 13.60
CA LYS A 7 -27.52 -5.86 12.65
C LYS A 7 -26.15 -5.27 12.93
N ARG A 8 -25.21 -6.19 13.20
CA ARG A 8 -23.75 -6.12 12.94
C ARG A 8 -22.93 -5.19 13.85
N GLY A 9 -22.74 -5.62 15.09
CA GLY A 9 -21.48 -5.41 15.81
C GLY A 9 -20.45 -6.46 15.37
N ARG A 10 -19.18 -6.07 15.20
CA ARG A 10 -18.06 -6.97 14.92
C ARG A 10 -17.98 -7.99 16.07
N LYS A 11 -18.01 -9.30 15.79
CA LYS A 11 -17.80 -10.33 16.83
C LYS A 11 -16.45 -10.04 17.52
N ALA A 12 -16.46 -9.88 18.85
CA ALA A 12 -15.24 -9.77 19.63
C ALA A 12 -14.39 -11.03 19.38
N LEU A 13 -13.07 -10.86 19.22
CA LEU A 13 -12.19 -12.01 19.13
C LEU A 13 -12.15 -12.70 20.50
N PRO A 14 -12.08 -14.05 20.54
CA PRO A 14 -11.87 -14.79 21.78
C PRO A 14 -10.63 -14.27 22.52
N PRO A 15 -10.62 -14.29 23.86
CA PRO A 15 -9.53 -13.74 24.69
C PRO A 15 -8.15 -14.34 24.37
N ASP A 16 -8.11 -15.61 23.92
CA ASP A 16 -6.87 -16.31 23.53
C ASP A 16 -6.43 -16.08 22.08
N LYS A 17 -7.19 -15.32 21.28
CA LYS A 17 -6.86 -15.03 19.88
C LYS A 17 -6.57 -13.56 19.70
N LYS A 18 -5.38 -13.13 20.11
CA LYS A 18 -4.81 -11.87 19.61
C LYS A 18 -4.51 -12.05 18.13
N LYS A 19 -5.06 -11.17 17.28
CA LYS A 19 -4.60 -11.11 15.88
C LYS A 19 -3.10 -10.90 15.89
N PRO A 20 -2.33 -11.63 15.06
CA PRO A 20 -0.93 -11.30 14.89
C PRO A 20 -0.83 -9.82 14.49
N PRO A 21 0.14 -9.08 15.03
CA PRO A 21 0.36 -7.70 14.62
C PRO A 21 0.54 -7.68 13.10
N GLN A 22 -0.25 -6.84 12.42
CA GLN A 22 -0.01 -6.63 11.01
C GLN A 22 1.39 -6.04 10.85
N PRO A 23 2.25 -6.63 9.98
CA PRO A 23 3.57 -6.07 9.73
C PRO A 23 3.37 -4.65 9.20
N THR A 24 3.80 -3.68 9.99
CA THR A 24 3.72 -2.26 9.64
C THR A 24 5.10 -1.85 9.17
N ILE A 25 5.23 -1.57 7.88
CA ILE A 25 6.46 -1.01 7.32
C ILE A 25 6.50 0.47 7.75
N LYS A 26 7.51 0.84 8.54
CA LYS A 26 7.74 2.23 8.90
C LYS A 26 8.27 2.97 7.67
N ILE A 27 7.39 3.76 7.04
CA ILE A 27 7.78 4.63 5.94
C ILE A 27 8.50 5.84 6.54
N ASN A 28 9.67 6.18 6.01
CA ASN A 28 10.38 7.40 6.36
C ASN A 28 9.47 8.62 6.09
N GLU A 29 9.36 9.56 7.03
CA GLU A 29 8.52 10.76 6.87
C GLU A 29 8.84 11.54 5.59
N ALA A 30 10.11 11.53 5.14
CA ALA A 30 10.52 12.13 3.88
C ALA A 30 9.86 11.51 2.63
N LEU A 31 9.51 10.22 2.68
CA LEU A 31 8.86 9.49 1.59
C LEU A 31 7.32 9.56 1.67
N LEU A 32 6.77 10.08 2.77
CA LEU A 32 5.32 10.15 2.97
C LEU A 32 4.58 10.96 1.88
N PRO A 33 5.07 12.14 1.43
CA PRO A 33 4.44 12.87 0.33
C PRO A 33 4.38 12.06 -0.96
N PHE A 34 5.47 11.35 -1.28
CA PHE A 34 5.59 10.52 -2.46
C PHE A 34 4.58 9.36 -2.45
N VAL A 35 4.47 8.63 -1.33
CA VAL A 35 3.51 7.52 -1.18
C VAL A 35 2.06 8.01 -1.27
N LYS A 36 1.76 9.19 -0.72
CA LYS A 36 0.42 9.81 -0.84
C LYS A 36 0.06 10.12 -2.29
N LEU A 37 1.00 10.66 -3.06
CA LEU A 37 0.81 10.98 -4.47
C LEU A 37 0.62 9.70 -5.30
N LEU A 38 1.47 8.69 -5.09
CA LEU A 38 1.37 7.39 -5.76
C LEU A 38 0.00 6.73 -5.55
N LYS A 39 -0.53 6.80 -4.33
CA LYS A 39 -1.88 6.31 -4.03
C LYS A 39 -2.97 7.07 -4.79
N ALA A 40 -2.82 8.38 -4.99
CA ALA A 40 -3.77 9.19 -5.74
C ALA A 40 -3.74 8.83 -7.24
N GLU A 41 -2.55 8.70 -7.82
CA GLU A 41 -2.37 8.33 -9.23
C GLU A 41 -2.84 6.90 -9.53
N PHE A 42 -2.62 5.96 -8.61
CA PHE A 42 -3.17 4.61 -8.71
C PHE A 42 -4.71 4.60 -8.72
N LYS A 43 -5.34 5.38 -7.82
CA LYS A 43 -6.80 5.55 -7.82
C LYS A 43 -7.32 6.18 -9.11
N ALA A 44 -6.54 7.08 -9.70
CA ALA A 44 -6.84 7.69 -11.00
C ALA A 44 -6.58 6.75 -12.19
N LYS A 45 -6.14 5.51 -11.94
CA LYS A 45 -5.78 4.50 -12.96
C LYS A 45 -4.68 4.95 -13.92
N ARG A 46 -3.85 5.90 -13.51
CA ARG A 46 -2.70 6.37 -14.28
C ARG A 46 -1.44 5.54 -14.02
N VAL A 47 -1.44 4.81 -12.91
CA VAL A 47 -0.41 3.84 -12.54
C VAL A 47 -1.07 2.48 -12.45
N SER A 48 -0.49 1.47 -13.09
CA SER A 48 -0.97 0.09 -13.02
C SER A 48 -0.40 -0.66 -11.82
N ASP A 49 -1.02 -1.77 -11.45
CA ASP A 49 -0.51 -2.67 -10.41
C ASP A 49 0.91 -3.17 -10.74
N ASP A 50 1.21 -3.47 -12.00
CA ASP A 50 2.55 -3.88 -12.44
C ASP A 50 3.61 -2.80 -12.19
N THR A 51 3.27 -1.54 -12.47
CA THR A 51 4.19 -0.43 -12.20
C THR A 51 4.43 -0.28 -10.70
N LEU A 52 3.40 -0.41 -9.86
CA LEU A 52 3.53 -0.37 -8.40
C LEU A 52 4.41 -1.50 -7.87
N ASN A 53 4.24 -2.72 -8.38
CA ASN A 53 5.02 -3.88 -7.97
C ASN A 53 6.50 -3.67 -8.27
N ARG A 54 6.85 -3.26 -9.50
CA ARG A 54 8.23 -2.94 -9.88
C ARG A 54 8.84 -1.82 -9.03
N LEU A 55 8.07 -0.76 -8.77
CA LEU A 55 8.54 0.36 -7.92
C LEU A 55 8.81 -0.12 -6.49
N THR A 56 7.97 -1.02 -5.98
CA THR A 56 8.12 -1.59 -4.64
C THR A 56 9.34 -2.50 -4.57
N GLU A 57 9.58 -3.33 -5.59
CA GLU A 57 10.78 -4.16 -5.73
C GLU A 57 12.05 -3.28 -5.72
N CYS A 58 12.09 -2.23 -6.54
CA CYS A 58 13.23 -1.30 -6.59
C CYS A 58 13.50 -0.57 -5.26
N LEU A 59 12.46 -0.27 -4.48
CA LEU A 59 12.59 0.49 -3.24
C LEU A 59 12.90 -0.38 -2.02
N LEU A 60 12.52 -1.66 -2.05
CA LEU A 60 12.58 -2.55 -0.89
C LEU A 60 13.63 -3.66 -1.01
N GLU A 61 14.19 -3.95 -2.20
CA GLU A 61 15.31 -4.86 -2.32
C GLU A 61 16.66 -4.16 -2.02
N PRO A 62 17.36 -4.54 -0.95
CA PRO A 62 18.73 -4.10 -0.72
C PRO A 62 19.67 -4.96 -1.58
N GLY A 63 20.00 -4.50 -2.80
CA GLY A 63 21.12 -5.09 -3.53
C GLY A 63 21.00 -5.24 -5.05
N SER A 64 19.94 -4.77 -5.70
CA SER A 64 19.90 -4.79 -7.16
C SER A 64 20.42 -3.46 -7.72
N GLU A 65 21.59 -3.50 -8.35
CA GLU A 65 22.12 -2.48 -9.26
C GLU A 65 21.17 -2.34 -10.47
N HIS A 66 19.94 -1.86 -10.26
CA HIS A 66 19.07 -1.52 -11.36
C HIS A 66 19.44 -0.14 -11.87
N LEU A 67 20.42 -0.15 -12.78
CA LEU A 67 20.76 0.95 -13.66
C LEU A 67 19.47 1.50 -14.28
N ILE A 68 18.99 2.64 -13.79
CA ILE A 68 17.90 3.38 -14.40
C ILE A 68 18.43 3.81 -15.76
N LYS A 69 18.13 3.05 -16.80
CA LYS A 69 18.43 3.43 -18.18
C LYS A 69 17.48 4.59 -18.49
N GLU A 70 17.97 5.81 -18.32
CA GLU A 70 17.26 7.00 -18.78
C GLU A 70 16.93 6.79 -20.27
N HIS A 71 15.63 6.69 -20.56
CA HIS A 71 15.16 6.73 -21.93
C HIS A 71 15.13 8.22 -22.30
N SER A 72 16.28 8.73 -22.75
CA SER A 72 16.34 9.98 -23.50
C SER A 72 15.54 9.78 -24.79
N GLY A 73 14.28 10.19 -24.75
CA GLY A 73 13.48 10.34 -25.96
C GLY A 73 13.98 11.55 -26.72
N ASP A 74 14.74 11.30 -27.80
CA ASP A 74 14.88 12.24 -28.91
C ASP A 74 13.49 12.48 -29.50
N HIS A 75 13.06 13.74 -29.51
CA HIS A 75 12.00 14.26 -30.35
C HIS A 75 12.43 15.60 -30.94
#